data_AF-K0T375-F1
#
_entry.id   AF-K0T375-F1
#
_cell.length_a   1.000
_cell.length_b   1.000
_cell.length_c   1.000
_cell.angle_alpha   90.00
_cell.angle_beta   90.00
_cell.angle_gamma   90.00
#
_symmetry.space_group_name_H-M   'P 1'
#
loop_
_entity.id
_entity.type
_entity.pdbx_description
1 polymer ?
#
loop_
_entity_poly.entity_id
_entity_poly.type
_entity_poly.pdbx_seq_one_letter_code
_entity_poly.pdbx_strand_id
1 'polypeptide(L)'
;TSSPDENDSPRHISAAQRARREEERRRKNRELEGFATPGVTSAQAGSCDFPIDIAKTEREYLASLGSSDDDSKVDALNVDKFVALWTDEGLGYLRALRFQEAAEMFSKVYEIKPEAYLWQDGLLKYYLGDYHGAAESLAKNAVRFESRFMGMEPASEERIWRDAAELKIINSLSPGRKKAKNVDVPMAMRVPIADGVDEEQLEKESLSNESRKVMRLARQLFSSSIRENSAGVALARAQLQALCGDSFPTSLQSTLPTFARDSDSKPASPMADRKMYKLHSLFYLGLHYDAMGQAYESKQCMKMALKTCARSVGGNGNDLTYLLPMIHMTIRDWYDDEEIEDANGASLDSIDDSSNQEVFAEGASVLGNNLQRKEDVSNTEKLRIRIKDLRVVDLKGELRKRKLKVSGSKKELQDRLIEDLKQELDT
;
A
#
# COMPACT_ATOMS: atom_id res chain seq x y z
N THR A 1 -75.15 30.65 3.65
CA THR A 1 -74.66 29.74 2.59
C THR A 1 -73.22 30.12 2.29
N SER A 2 -72.28 29.44 2.94
CA SER A 2 -70.85 29.53 2.65
C SER A 2 -70.26 28.18 3.03
N SER A 3 -70.10 27.33 2.01
CA SER A 3 -69.59 25.97 2.12
C SER A 3 -68.09 25.99 2.46
N PRO A 4 -67.59 25.05 3.28
CA PRO A 4 -66.16 24.88 3.50
C PRO A 4 -65.56 24.12 2.31
N ASP A 5 -64.57 24.74 1.66
CA ASP A 5 -63.76 24.15 0.61
C ASP A 5 -62.90 23.00 1.17
N GLU A 6 -63.34 21.77 0.94
CA GLU A 6 -62.53 20.55 1.05
C GLU A 6 -61.72 20.38 -0.25
N ASN A 7 -60.49 20.87 -0.29
CA ASN A 7 -59.55 20.46 -1.33
C ASN A 7 -58.09 20.62 -0.90
N ASP A 8 -57.66 19.85 0.10
CA ASP A 8 -56.25 19.76 0.50
C ASP A 8 -55.66 18.43 0.03
N SER A 9 -55.33 18.39 -1.26
CA SER A 9 -54.60 17.26 -1.84
C SER A 9 -53.19 17.19 -1.23
N PRO A 10 -52.74 16.06 -0.68
CA PRO A 10 -51.44 15.96 -0.02
C PRO A 10 -50.33 16.23 -1.03
N ARG A 11 -49.72 17.42 -0.94
CA ARG A 11 -48.56 17.79 -1.78
C ARG A 11 -47.50 16.71 -1.63
N HIS A 12 -47.05 16.17 -2.76
CA HIS A 12 -46.04 15.11 -2.80
C HIS A 12 -44.69 15.66 -2.31
N ILE A 13 -44.43 15.51 -1.01
CA ILE A 13 -43.19 15.95 -0.39
C ILE A 13 -42.07 15.00 -0.82
N SER A 14 -40.97 15.56 -1.33
CA SER A 14 -39.81 14.77 -1.76
C SER A 14 -39.16 14.02 -0.59
N ALA A 15 -38.51 12.89 -0.88
CA ALA A 15 -37.84 12.06 0.13
C ALA A 15 -36.83 12.87 0.97
N ALA A 16 -36.11 13.80 0.35
CA ALA A 16 -35.17 14.69 1.03
C ALA A 16 -35.84 15.63 2.04
N GLN A 17 -37.01 16.18 1.71
CA GLN A 17 -37.76 17.05 2.62
C GLN A 17 -38.39 16.26 3.77
N ARG A 18 -38.82 15.01 3.51
CA ARG A 18 -39.30 14.09 4.55
C ARG A 18 -38.18 13.75 5.53
N ALA A 19 -36.98 13.45 5.04
CA ALA A 19 -35.80 13.17 5.87
C ALA A 19 -35.40 14.39 6.73
N ARG A 20 -35.46 15.61 6.18
CA ARG A 20 -35.18 16.85 6.95
C ARG A 20 -36.18 17.06 8.08
N ARG A 21 -37.48 16.92 7.83
CA ARG A 21 -38.51 17.06 8.87
C ARG A 21 -38.40 15.98 9.94
N GLU A 22 -38.03 14.77 9.55
CA GLU A 22 -37.79 13.68 10.49
C GLU A 22 -36.56 13.93 11.37
N GLU A 23 -35.46 14.42 10.80
CA GLU A 23 -34.26 14.77 11.57
C GLU A 23 -34.51 15.96 12.52
N GLU A 24 -35.29 16.95 12.08
CA GLU A 24 -35.68 18.10 12.89
C GLU A 24 -36.61 17.70 14.04
N ARG A 25 -37.53 16.75 13.80
CA ARG A 25 -38.34 16.12 14.86
C ARG A 25 -37.46 15.33 15.83
N ARG A 26 -36.46 14.60 15.35
CA ARG A 26 -35.47 13.93 16.23
C ARG A 26 -34.67 14.95 17.05
N ARG A 27 -34.28 16.10 16.49
CA ARG A 27 -33.60 17.17 17.24
C ARG A 27 -34.49 17.74 18.35
N LYS A 28 -35.75 18.05 18.04
CA LYS A 28 -36.70 18.54 19.05
C LYS A 28 -36.99 17.51 20.14
N ASN A 29 -37.15 16.23 19.77
CA ASN A 29 -37.30 15.18 20.78
C ASN A 29 -36.05 15.05 21.66
N ARG A 30 -34.85 15.16 21.09
CA ARG A 30 -33.59 15.20 21.86
C ARG A 30 -33.51 16.39 22.81
N GLU A 31 -33.99 17.57 22.41
CA GLU A 31 -34.08 18.74 23.29
C GLU A 31 -35.13 18.58 24.40
N LEU A 32 -36.28 17.98 24.09
CA LEU A 32 -37.39 17.77 25.04
C LEU A 32 -37.11 16.66 26.05
N GLU A 33 -36.48 15.58 25.63
CA GLU A 33 -36.18 14.41 26.47
C GLU A 33 -34.90 14.59 27.30
N GLY A 34 -34.23 15.75 27.18
CA GLY A 34 -32.97 16.00 27.87
C GLY A 34 -31.87 15.11 27.31
N PHE A 35 -31.27 15.53 26.19
CA PHE A 35 -30.35 14.69 25.43
C PHE A 35 -29.27 14.06 26.32
N ALA A 36 -29.05 12.77 26.08
CA ALA A 36 -27.94 11.97 26.58
C ALA A 36 -26.62 12.73 26.41
N THR A 37 -26.18 13.43 27.44
CA THR A 37 -24.82 13.90 27.53
C THR A 37 -23.95 12.65 27.50
N PRO A 38 -23.00 12.52 26.55
CA PRO A 38 -22.07 11.39 26.56
C PRO A 38 -21.44 11.26 27.95
N GLY A 39 -21.73 10.15 28.65
CA GLY A 39 -21.33 9.90 30.04
C GLY A 39 -22.40 10.06 31.12
N VAL A 40 -23.68 10.33 30.80
CA VAL A 40 -24.74 10.61 31.81
C VAL A 40 -26.08 9.88 31.57
N THR A 41 -26.25 9.10 30.50
CA THR A 41 -27.41 8.20 30.41
C THR A 41 -27.09 6.83 29.83
N SER A 42 -27.39 5.80 30.61
CA SER A 42 -27.43 4.40 30.23
C SER A 42 -28.58 4.12 29.26
N ALA A 43 -28.38 3.14 28.37
CA ALA A 43 -29.30 2.81 27.28
C ALA A 43 -30.61 2.12 27.73
N GLN A 44 -30.78 1.81 29.02
CA GLN A 44 -31.97 1.16 29.56
C GLN A 44 -32.82 2.17 30.33
N ALA A 45 -34.11 2.28 29.96
CA ALA A 45 -35.04 3.18 30.63
C ALA A 45 -35.18 2.79 32.12
N GLY A 46 -34.76 3.69 33.02
CA GLY A 46 -34.84 3.50 34.46
C GLY A 46 -33.60 2.89 35.12
N SER A 47 -32.54 2.56 34.37
CA SER A 47 -31.25 2.27 35.00
C SER A 47 -30.59 3.57 35.46
N CYS A 48 -30.16 3.61 36.71
CA CYS A 48 -29.25 4.64 37.18
C CYS A 48 -27.86 4.33 36.64
N ASP A 49 -27.19 5.33 36.09
CA ASP A 49 -25.81 5.16 35.62
C ASP A 49 -24.92 4.69 36.76
N PHE A 50 -24.01 3.76 36.45
CA PHE A 50 -22.96 3.41 37.39
C PHE A 50 -22.19 4.70 37.71
N PRO A 51 -21.99 5.05 39.00
CA PRO A 51 -21.24 6.22 39.36
C PRO A 51 -19.85 6.10 38.74
N ILE A 52 -19.53 6.98 37.78
CA ILE A 52 -18.21 7.08 37.18
C ILE A 52 -17.29 7.65 38.24
N ASP A 53 -16.64 6.75 38.98
CA ASP A 53 -15.55 7.12 39.89
C ASP A 53 -14.32 7.36 39.03
N ILE A 54 -14.11 8.63 38.68
CA ILE A 54 -12.99 9.10 37.88
C ILE A 54 -11.66 8.66 38.52
N ALA A 55 -11.56 8.71 39.86
CA ALA A 55 -10.34 8.35 40.58
C ALA A 55 -10.08 6.84 40.56
N LYS A 56 -11.13 6.00 40.64
CA LYS A 56 -10.99 4.55 40.46
C LYS A 56 -10.60 4.21 39.02
N THR A 57 -11.22 4.87 38.04
CA THR A 57 -10.97 4.65 36.61
C THR A 57 -9.54 5.06 36.24
N GLU A 58 -9.07 6.21 36.72
CA GLU A 58 -7.68 6.65 36.57
C GLU A 58 -6.70 5.70 37.27
N ARG A 59 -7.05 5.17 38.44
CA ARG A 59 -6.20 4.22 39.17
C ARG A 59 -6.12 2.87 38.48
N GLU A 60 -7.22 2.37 37.92
CA GLU A 60 -7.25 1.13 37.12
C GLU A 60 -6.51 1.33 35.79
N TYR A 61 -6.64 2.50 35.16
CA TYR A 61 -5.88 2.89 33.98
C TYR A 61 -4.38 2.97 34.29
N LEU A 62 -3.98 3.67 35.34
CA LEU A 62 -2.57 3.76 35.77
C LEU A 62 -2.01 2.41 36.24
N ALA A 63 -2.81 1.55 36.87
CA ALA A 63 -2.41 0.18 37.22
C ALA A 63 -2.27 -0.72 35.98
N SER A 64 -3.09 -0.50 34.95
CA SER A 64 -2.93 -1.17 33.64
C SER A 64 -1.73 -0.64 32.86
N LEU A 65 -1.36 0.63 33.09
CA LEU A 65 -0.12 1.25 32.59
C LEU A 65 1.11 0.90 33.44
N GLY A 66 0.92 0.34 34.64
CA GLY A 66 1.95 -0.30 35.44
C GLY A 66 2.41 -1.63 34.84
N SER A 67 2.63 -1.63 33.51
CA SER A 67 3.41 -2.65 32.82
C SER A 67 4.74 -2.80 33.53
N SER A 68 5.16 -4.04 33.80
CA SER A 68 6.52 -4.44 34.22
C SER A 68 7.51 -3.29 34.41
N ASP A 69 7.98 -3.04 35.63
CA ASP A 69 9.06 -2.10 35.93
C ASP A 69 10.36 -2.40 35.14
N ASP A 70 10.45 -3.59 34.51
CA ASP A 70 11.58 -4.03 33.69
C ASP A 70 11.21 -4.07 32.20
N ASP A 71 11.41 -2.93 31.51
CA ASP A 71 11.32 -2.79 30.05
C ASP A 71 12.44 -3.53 29.30
N SER A 72 13.32 -4.26 29.98
CA SER A 72 14.37 -5.08 29.33
C SER A 72 13.93 -6.50 28.99
N LYS A 73 12.76 -6.95 29.49
CA LYS A 73 12.27 -8.32 29.30
C LYS A 73 10.82 -8.35 28.86
N VAL A 74 10.53 -9.25 27.92
CA VAL A 74 9.17 -9.54 27.49
C VAL A 74 8.51 -10.44 28.52
N ASP A 75 7.38 -9.99 29.06
CA ASP A 75 6.52 -10.74 29.96
C ASP A 75 5.05 -10.69 29.48
N ALA A 76 4.17 -11.40 30.19
CA ALA A 76 2.76 -11.51 29.81
C ALA A 76 2.00 -10.15 29.84
N LEU A 77 2.52 -9.14 30.55
CA LEU A 77 1.87 -7.85 30.73
C LEU A 77 2.32 -6.83 29.68
N ASN A 78 3.50 -7.01 29.09
CA ASN A 78 4.07 -6.09 28.10
C ASN A 78 4.19 -6.67 26.67
N VAL A 79 3.70 -7.89 26.42
CA VAL A 79 3.68 -8.53 25.07
C VAL A 79 3.22 -7.56 23.98
N ASP A 80 2.06 -6.94 24.16
CA ASP A 80 1.47 -6.09 23.12
C ASP A 80 2.26 -4.78 22.93
N LYS A 81 2.95 -4.29 23.97
CA LYS A 81 3.88 -3.13 23.89
C LYS A 81 5.07 -3.47 22.99
N PHE A 82 5.72 -4.62 23.22
CA PHE A 82 6.86 -5.05 22.39
C PHE A 82 6.45 -5.38 20.95
N VAL A 83 5.30 -6.02 20.76
CA VAL A 83 4.74 -6.27 19.42
C VAL A 83 4.54 -4.95 18.66
N ALA A 84 3.94 -3.94 19.30
CA ALA A 84 3.76 -2.62 18.68
C ALA A 84 5.11 -1.95 18.37
N LEU A 85 6.04 -1.93 19.34
CA LEU A 85 7.36 -1.31 19.19
C LEU A 85 8.16 -1.90 18.04
N TRP A 86 8.28 -3.23 17.95
CA TRP A 86 9.02 -3.86 16.86
C TRP A 86 8.29 -3.79 15.53
N THR A 87 6.96 -3.74 15.53
CA THR A 87 6.18 -3.47 14.32
C THR A 87 6.50 -2.06 13.80
N ASP A 88 6.49 -1.05 14.67
CA ASP A 88 6.78 0.33 14.31
C ASP A 88 8.23 0.51 13.85
N GLU A 89 9.21 -0.11 14.53
CA GLU A 89 10.61 -0.13 14.09
C GLU A 89 10.77 -0.82 12.74
N GLY A 90 10.14 -1.98 12.54
CA GLY A 90 10.17 -2.72 11.27
C GLY A 90 9.57 -1.90 10.12
N LEU A 91 8.46 -1.19 10.37
CA LEU A 91 7.89 -0.24 9.41
C LEU A 91 8.83 0.94 9.16
N GLY A 92 9.53 1.44 10.17
CA GLY A 92 10.55 2.47 10.02
C GLY A 92 11.68 2.04 9.08
N TYR A 93 12.22 0.83 9.28
CA TYR A 93 13.22 0.25 8.38
C TYR A 93 12.69 0.04 6.96
N LEU A 94 11.44 -0.43 6.81
CA LEU A 94 10.81 -0.61 5.51
C LEU A 94 10.67 0.73 4.76
N ARG A 95 10.26 1.80 5.44
CA ARG A 95 10.19 3.16 4.89
C ARG A 95 11.57 3.70 4.51
N ALA A 96 12.59 3.35 5.29
CA ALA A 96 13.99 3.65 4.99
C ALA A 96 14.63 2.74 3.93
N LEU A 97 13.85 1.83 3.31
CA LEU A 97 14.32 0.88 2.29
C LEU A 97 15.39 -0.11 2.80
N ARG A 98 15.43 -0.33 4.11
CA ARG A 98 16.32 -1.26 4.83
C ARG A 98 15.61 -2.59 5.06
N PHE A 99 15.49 -3.37 3.99
CA PHE A 99 14.64 -4.57 3.95
C PHE A 99 15.11 -5.68 4.91
N GLN A 100 16.43 -5.86 5.07
CA GLN A 100 16.94 -6.94 5.90
C GLN A 100 16.68 -6.67 7.39
N GLU A 101 16.89 -5.43 7.83
CA GLU A 101 16.63 -5.00 9.21
C GLU A 101 15.12 -4.98 9.52
N ALA A 102 14.29 -4.62 8.55
CA ALA A 102 12.84 -4.76 8.68
C ALA A 102 12.44 -6.23 8.92
N ALA A 103 13.06 -7.18 8.22
CA ALA A 103 12.78 -8.61 8.36
C ALA A 103 13.17 -9.13 9.75
N GLU A 104 14.29 -8.66 10.29
CA GLU A 104 14.73 -8.98 11.65
C GLU A 104 13.71 -8.48 12.69
N MET A 105 13.21 -7.25 12.56
CA MET A 105 12.21 -6.72 13.51
C MET A 105 10.87 -7.47 13.42
N PHE A 106 10.40 -7.79 12.21
CA PHE A 106 9.18 -8.58 12.03
C PHE A 106 9.33 -10.03 12.54
N SER A 107 10.53 -10.61 12.44
CA SER A 107 10.81 -11.93 13.00
C SER A 107 10.65 -11.94 14.53
N LYS A 108 11.15 -10.91 15.22
CA LYS A 108 10.97 -10.76 16.68
C LYS A 108 9.49 -10.67 17.08
N VAL A 109 8.65 -10.02 16.27
CA VAL A 109 7.19 -9.97 16.52
C VAL A 109 6.60 -11.39 16.55
N TYR A 110 6.99 -12.25 15.60
CA TYR A 110 6.52 -13.63 15.55
C TYR A 110 7.12 -14.53 16.64
N GLU A 111 8.33 -14.24 17.13
CA GLU A 111 8.91 -14.94 18.29
C GLU A 111 8.08 -14.75 19.57
N ILE A 112 7.55 -13.54 19.79
CA ILE A 112 6.64 -13.27 20.92
C ILE A 112 5.24 -13.79 20.63
N LYS A 113 4.70 -13.42 19.46
CA LYS A 113 3.30 -13.62 19.11
C LYS A 113 3.21 -14.21 17.70
N PRO A 114 3.28 -15.55 17.56
CA PRO A 114 3.23 -16.23 16.26
C PRO A 114 1.96 -15.91 15.45
N GLU A 115 0.86 -15.58 16.16
CA GLU A 115 -0.43 -15.22 15.58
C GLU A 115 -0.65 -13.71 15.37
N ALA A 116 0.41 -12.90 15.46
CA ALA A 116 0.32 -11.46 15.20
C ALA A 116 -0.13 -11.17 13.76
N TYR A 117 -1.06 -10.22 13.61
CA TYR A 117 -1.43 -9.69 12.31
C TYR A 117 -0.39 -8.65 11.88
N LEU A 118 0.37 -8.97 10.83
CA LEU A 118 1.50 -8.21 10.30
C LEU A 118 1.65 -8.50 8.81
N TRP A 119 0.73 -7.99 7.99
CA TRP A 119 0.72 -8.27 6.55
C TRP A 119 1.92 -7.64 5.80
N GLN A 120 2.55 -6.61 6.38
CA GLN A 120 3.72 -5.95 5.81
C GLN A 120 4.96 -6.85 5.75
N ASP A 121 5.03 -7.89 6.59
CA ASP A 121 6.05 -8.95 6.45
C ASP A 121 5.90 -9.70 5.12
N GLY A 122 4.66 -9.98 4.70
CA GLY A 122 4.38 -10.61 3.41
C GLY A 122 4.84 -9.75 2.23
N LEU A 123 4.59 -8.44 2.31
CA LEU A 123 5.11 -7.46 1.34
C LEU A 123 6.63 -7.46 1.29
N LEU A 124 7.28 -7.47 2.45
CA LEU A 124 8.73 -7.49 2.56
C LEU A 124 9.31 -8.76 1.93
N LYS A 125 8.75 -9.93 2.20
CA LYS A 125 9.15 -11.21 1.58
C LYS A 125 9.00 -11.19 0.06
N TYR A 126 7.91 -10.61 -0.46
CA TYR A 126 7.72 -10.43 -1.90
C TYR A 126 8.89 -9.64 -2.51
N TYR A 127 9.30 -8.57 -1.84
CA TYR A 127 10.39 -7.71 -2.29
C TYR A 127 11.79 -8.31 -2.13
N LEU A 128 12.00 -9.16 -1.14
CA LEU A 128 13.20 -9.99 -0.99
C LEU A 128 13.27 -11.15 -1.99
N GLY A 129 12.21 -11.38 -2.78
CA GLY A 129 12.12 -12.45 -3.77
C GLY A 129 11.70 -13.81 -3.21
N ASP A 130 11.35 -13.87 -1.92
CA ASP A 130 10.73 -15.07 -1.30
C ASP A 130 9.22 -15.08 -1.59
N TYR A 131 8.86 -15.40 -2.83
CA TYR A 131 7.45 -15.39 -3.26
C TYR A 131 6.60 -16.45 -2.57
N HIS A 132 7.19 -17.61 -2.22
CA HIS A 132 6.48 -18.66 -1.50
C HIS A 132 6.16 -18.24 -0.07
N GLY A 133 7.17 -17.76 0.68
CA GLY A 133 6.95 -17.26 2.03
C GLY A 133 6.05 -16.03 2.07
N ALA A 134 6.10 -15.16 1.05
CA ALA A 134 5.18 -14.03 0.90
C ALA A 134 3.73 -14.50 0.76
N ALA A 135 3.44 -15.40 -0.19
CA ALA A 135 2.09 -15.92 -0.42
C ALA A 135 1.52 -16.59 0.84
N GLU A 136 2.30 -17.43 1.53
CA GLU A 136 1.88 -18.08 2.76
C GLU A 136 1.61 -17.07 3.89
N SER A 137 2.51 -16.11 4.11
CA SER A 137 2.36 -15.08 5.14
C SER A 137 1.11 -14.23 4.89
N LEU A 138 0.87 -13.82 3.64
CA LEU A 138 -0.30 -13.02 3.26
C LEU A 138 -1.61 -13.80 3.38
N ALA A 139 -1.62 -15.08 3.02
CA ALA A 139 -2.79 -15.94 3.20
C ALA A 139 -3.18 -16.09 4.69
N LYS A 140 -2.20 -16.30 5.58
CA LYS A 140 -2.43 -16.35 7.03
C LYS A 140 -2.94 -15.02 7.57
N ASN A 141 -2.33 -13.91 7.15
CA ASN A 141 -2.76 -12.57 7.58
C ASN A 141 -4.17 -12.23 7.08
N ALA A 142 -4.56 -12.66 5.88
CA ALA A 142 -5.92 -12.47 5.38
C ALA A 142 -6.97 -13.15 6.27
N VAL A 143 -6.71 -14.40 6.70
CA VAL A 143 -7.59 -15.13 7.63
C VAL A 143 -7.65 -14.42 8.99
N ARG A 144 -6.50 -13.96 9.51
CA ARG A 144 -6.44 -13.22 10.78
C ARG A 144 -7.23 -11.90 10.71
N PHE A 145 -7.11 -11.16 9.60
CA PHE A 145 -7.86 -9.93 9.37
C PHE A 145 -9.37 -10.20 9.36
N GLU A 146 -9.82 -11.14 8.53
CA GLU A 146 -11.24 -11.47 8.39
C GLU A 146 -11.84 -11.99 9.71
N SER A 147 -11.07 -12.76 10.47
CA SER A 147 -11.47 -13.23 11.81
C SER A 147 -11.61 -12.08 12.82
N ARG A 148 -10.68 -11.10 12.79
CA ARG A 148 -10.68 -9.95 13.70
C ARG A 148 -11.83 -8.98 13.42
N PHE A 149 -12.17 -8.78 12.14
CA PHE A 149 -13.20 -7.84 11.71
C PHE A 149 -14.55 -8.52 11.40
N MET A 150 -14.76 -9.75 11.90
CA MET A 150 -16.00 -10.52 11.75
C MET A 150 -16.51 -10.61 10.30
N GLY A 151 -15.59 -10.64 9.33
CA GLY A 151 -15.92 -10.67 7.90
C GLY A 151 -16.64 -9.43 7.36
N MET A 152 -16.66 -8.30 8.08
CA MET A 152 -17.29 -7.06 7.60
C MET A 152 -16.58 -6.49 6.37
N GLU A 153 -15.25 -6.60 6.34
CA GLU A 153 -14.43 -6.19 5.20
C GLU A 153 -13.55 -7.36 4.76
N PRO A 154 -13.43 -7.60 3.44
CA PRO A 154 -12.51 -8.59 2.93
C PRO A 154 -11.06 -8.11 3.10
N ALA A 155 -10.13 -9.04 3.37
CA ALA A 155 -8.69 -8.81 3.43
C ALA A 155 -8.09 -8.57 2.04
N SER A 156 -8.51 -7.49 1.39
CA SER A 156 -8.29 -7.29 -0.04
C SER A 156 -6.84 -7.01 -0.38
N GLU A 157 -6.09 -6.31 0.46
CA GLU A 157 -4.69 -5.98 0.20
C GLU A 157 -3.82 -7.24 0.29
N GLU A 158 -4.03 -8.04 1.32
CA GLU A 158 -3.34 -9.31 1.54
C GLU A 158 -3.60 -10.27 0.40
N ARG A 159 -4.85 -10.37 -0.05
CA ARG A 159 -5.23 -11.22 -1.19
C ARG A 159 -4.60 -10.74 -2.49
N ILE A 160 -4.58 -9.43 -2.78
CA ILE A 160 -3.92 -8.88 -3.98
C ILE A 160 -2.42 -9.22 -3.97
N TRP A 161 -1.73 -9.00 -2.85
CA TRP A 161 -0.31 -9.27 -2.74
C TRP A 161 0.02 -10.76 -2.80
N ARG A 162 -0.82 -11.62 -2.18
CA ARG A 162 -0.70 -13.07 -2.29
C ARG A 162 -0.78 -13.49 -3.76
N ASP A 163 -1.80 -12.98 -4.46
CA ASP A 163 -2.01 -13.31 -5.86
C ASP A 163 -0.86 -12.80 -6.76
N ALA A 164 -0.30 -11.63 -6.43
CA ALA A 164 0.90 -11.13 -7.09
C ALA A 164 2.10 -12.07 -6.89
N ALA A 165 2.29 -12.59 -5.68
CA ALA A 165 3.34 -13.56 -5.37
C ALA A 165 3.11 -14.90 -6.12
N GLU A 166 1.87 -15.39 -6.17
CA GLU A 166 1.51 -16.59 -6.93
C GLU A 166 1.79 -16.43 -8.43
N LEU A 167 1.43 -15.29 -9.02
CA LEU A 167 1.74 -14.98 -10.43
C LEU A 167 3.25 -14.98 -10.69
N LYS A 168 4.07 -14.43 -9.77
CA LYS A 168 5.53 -14.49 -9.86
C LYS A 168 6.03 -15.93 -9.82
N ILE A 169 5.49 -16.77 -8.95
CA ILE A 169 5.83 -18.21 -8.87
C ILE A 169 5.50 -18.88 -10.21
N ILE A 170 4.27 -18.74 -10.71
CA ILE A 170 3.81 -19.32 -11.98
C ILE A 170 4.72 -18.92 -13.16
N ASN A 171 5.07 -17.63 -13.23
CA ASN A 171 5.93 -17.11 -14.29
C ASN A 171 7.38 -17.57 -14.16
N SER A 172 7.90 -17.70 -12.94
CA SER A 172 9.27 -18.19 -12.68
C SER A 172 9.44 -19.69 -13.02
N LEU A 173 8.37 -20.48 -12.90
CA LEU A 173 8.36 -21.91 -13.23
C LEU A 173 8.24 -22.17 -14.74
N SER A 174 7.84 -21.17 -15.53
CA SER A 174 7.49 -21.31 -16.94
C SER A 174 8.46 -20.67 -17.96
N PRO A 175 9.80 -20.64 -17.80
CA PRO A 175 10.69 -19.93 -18.72
C PRO A 175 10.85 -20.60 -20.11
N GLY A 176 9.97 -21.54 -20.50
CA GLY A 176 10.07 -22.20 -21.81
C GLY A 176 9.02 -23.26 -22.13
N ARG A 177 8.12 -23.61 -21.23
CA ARG A 177 7.06 -24.60 -21.49
C ARG A 177 5.70 -23.92 -21.65
N LYS A 178 5.39 -23.52 -22.88
CA LYS A 178 4.00 -23.31 -23.29
C LYS A 178 3.25 -24.64 -23.08
N LYS A 179 2.28 -24.66 -22.16
CA LYS A 179 1.21 -25.68 -22.00
C LYS A 179 1.55 -26.99 -21.25
N ALA A 180 2.11 -26.93 -20.05
CA ALA A 180 1.86 -28.00 -19.08
C ALA A 180 0.53 -27.71 -18.37
N LYS A 181 -0.58 -28.25 -18.88
CA LYS A 181 -1.95 -28.03 -18.35
C LYS A 181 -2.21 -28.59 -16.93
N ASN A 182 -1.20 -29.14 -16.26
CA ASN A 182 -1.29 -29.73 -14.92
C ASN A 182 0.02 -29.46 -14.16
N VAL A 183 0.43 -28.21 -14.04
CA VAL A 183 1.35 -27.87 -12.95
C VAL A 183 0.47 -27.76 -11.72
N ASP A 184 0.53 -28.76 -10.84
CA ASP A 184 -0.01 -28.68 -9.48
C ASP A 184 0.72 -27.52 -8.79
N VAL A 185 0.22 -26.30 -8.98
CA VAL A 185 0.55 -25.17 -8.13
C VAL A 185 0.21 -25.65 -6.72
N PRO A 186 1.15 -25.61 -5.76
CA PRO A 186 0.92 -26.16 -4.44
C PRO A 186 -0.39 -25.64 -3.86
N MET A 187 -1.41 -26.51 -3.78
CA MET A 187 -2.73 -26.22 -3.21
C MET A 187 -2.63 -25.63 -1.79
N ALA A 188 -1.50 -25.87 -1.12
CA ALA A 188 -1.17 -25.38 0.21
C ALA A 188 -1.13 -23.85 0.36
N MET A 189 -1.16 -23.06 -0.73
CA MET A 189 -1.17 -21.59 -0.64
C MET A 189 -2.56 -20.96 -0.84
N ARG A 190 -3.57 -21.72 -1.28
CA ARG A 190 -4.94 -21.22 -1.29
C ARG A 190 -5.42 -21.11 0.15
N VAL A 191 -6.02 -19.97 0.50
CA VAL A 191 -6.68 -19.78 1.81
C VAL A 191 -7.65 -20.95 1.98
N PRO A 192 -7.53 -21.76 3.05
CA PRO A 192 -8.37 -22.92 3.24
C PRO A 192 -9.85 -22.51 3.15
N ILE A 193 -10.53 -23.00 2.13
CA ILE A 193 -11.96 -22.82 1.96
C ILE A 193 -12.61 -24.00 2.67
N ALA A 194 -13.66 -23.75 3.45
CA ALA A 194 -14.40 -24.82 4.09
C ALA A 194 -14.85 -25.85 3.04
N ASP A 195 -14.63 -27.15 3.33
CA ASP A 195 -14.96 -28.23 2.41
C ASP A 195 -16.42 -28.11 1.92
N GLY A 196 -16.60 -28.08 0.59
CA GLY A 196 -17.90 -28.00 -0.06
C GLY A 196 -18.40 -26.59 -0.40
N VAL A 197 -17.63 -25.54 -0.10
CA VAL A 197 -17.95 -24.17 -0.56
C VAL A 197 -17.32 -23.92 -1.93
N ASP A 198 -18.12 -23.48 -2.88
CA ASP A 198 -17.65 -23.07 -4.21
C ASP A 198 -16.76 -21.82 -4.08
N GLU A 199 -15.46 -21.98 -4.40
CA GLU A 199 -14.45 -20.93 -4.36
C GLU A 199 -14.83 -19.72 -5.23
N GLU A 200 -15.47 -19.97 -6.38
CA GLU A 200 -15.90 -18.91 -7.28
C GLU A 200 -17.05 -18.11 -6.66
N GLN A 201 -17.99 -18.78 -5.99
CA GLN A 201 -19.09 -18.13 -5.30
C GLN A 201 -18.60 -17.30 -4.11
N LEU A 202 -17.72 -17.85 -3.28
CA LEU A 202 -17.18 -17.14 -2.11
C LEU A 202 -16.37 -15.91 -2.51
N GLU A 203 -15.60 -16.02 -3.60
CA GLU A 203 -14.91 -14.86 -4.15
C GLU A 203 -15.90 -13.81 -4.69
N LYS A 204 -16.96 -14.22 -5.38
CA LYS A 204 -17.98 -13.31 -5.89
C LYS A 204 -18.70 -12.58 -4.75
N GLU A 205 -19.01 -13.26 -3.66
CA GLU A 205 -19.58 -12.68 -2.44
C GLU A 205 -18.58 -11.71 -1.79
N SER A 206 -17.32 -12.11 -1.64
CA SER A 206 -16.23 -11.27 -1.11
C SER A 206 -16.02 -10.00 -1.95
N LEU A 207 -16.05 -10.11 -3.28
CA LEU A 207 -15.96 -8.98 -4.20
C LEU A 207 -17.20 -8.08 -4.12
N SER A 208 -18.39 -8.65 -3.87
CA SER A 208 -19.60 -7.84 -3.72
C SER A 208 -19.59 -7.00 -2.43
N ASN A 209 -18.93 -7.49 -1.38
CA ASN A 209 -18.78 -6.82 -0.09
C ASN A 209 -17.65 -5.77 -0.08
N GLU A 210 -16.71 -5.82 -1.04
CA GLU A 210 -15.67 -4.81 -1.17
C GLU A 210 -16.26 -3.46 -1.60
N SER A 211 -16.33 -2.53 -0.63
CA SER A 211 -16.85 -1.18 -0.81
C SER A 211 -15.92 -0.31 -1.67
N ARG A 212 -14.60 -0.59 -1.62
CA ARG A 212 -13.59 0.18 -2.37
C ARG A 212 -13.48 -0.35 -3.79
N LYS A 213 -14.11 0.36 -4.72
CA LYS A 213 -14.15 0.02 -6.16
C LYS A 213 -12.77 -0.38 -6.73
N VAL A 214 -11.70 0.34 -6.40
CA VAL A 214 -10.36 0.05 -6.92
C VAL A 214 -9.81 -1.28 -6.39
N MET A 215 -9.96 -1.55 -5.09
CA MET A 215 -9.50 -2.81 -4.50
C MET A 215 -10.23 -4.01 -5.12
N ARG A 216 -11.55 -3.87 -5.33
CA ARG A 216 -12.35 -4.89 -6.00
C ARG A 216 -11.86 -5.19 -7.42
N LEU A 217 -11.59 -4.14 -8.20
CA LEU A 217 -11.10 -4.30 -9.58
C LEU A 217 -9.67 -4.87 -9.62
N ALA A 218 -8.81 -4.46 -8.69
CA ALA A 218 -7.47 -5.02 -8.56
C ALA A 218 -7.54 -6.52 -8.23
N ARG A 219 -8.33 -6.91 -7.22
CA ARG A 219 -8.57 -8.34 -6.93
C ARG A 219 -9.05 -9.11 -8.15
N GLN A 220 -10.07 -8.59 -8.84
CA GLN A 220 -10.59 -9.24 -10.05
C GLN A 220 -9.51 -9.41 -11.13
N LEU A 221 -8.63 -8.42 -11.30
CA LEU A 221 -7.51 -8.49 -12.25
C LEU A 221 -6.54 -9.63 -11.89
N PHE A 222 -6.11 -9.70 -10.64
CA PHE A 222 -5.16 -10.70 -10.16
C PHE A 222 -5.76 -12.11 -10.18
N SER A 223 -6.95 -12.31 -9.61
CA SER A 223 -7.64 -13.61 -9.61
C SER A 223 -7.93 -14.12 -11.02
N SER A 224 -8.39 -13.26 -11.92
CA SER A 224 -8.62 -13.63 -13.33
C SER A 224 -7.33 -14.04 -14.02
N SER A 225 -6.19 -13.46 -13.63
CA SER A 225 -4.88 -13.81 -14.20
C SER A 225 -4.41 -15.18 -13.73
N ILE A 226 -4.56 -15.48 -12.44
CA ILE A 226 -4.23 -16.80 -11.88
C ILE A 226 -5.09 -17.90 -12.51
N ARG A 227 -6.38 -17.61 -12.77
CA ARG A 227 -7.32 -18.54 -13.41
C ARG A 227 -7.20 -18.60 -14.94
N GLU A 228 -6.22 -17.93 -15.55
CA GLU A 228 -6.06 -17.81 -17.00
C GLU A 228 -7.32 -17.29 -17.74
N ASN A 229 -8.19 -16.53 -17.06
CA ASN A 229 -9.40 -15.94 -17.64
C ASN A 229 -9.07 -14.62 -18.36
N SER A 230 -8.67 -14.72 -19.62
CA SER A 230 -8.25 -13.58 -20.45
C SER A 230 -9.31 -12.48 -20.58
N ALA A 231 -10.60 -12.83 -20.66
CA ALA A 231 -11.69 -11.87 -20.74
C ALA A 231 -11.85 -11.08 -19.42
N GLY A 232 -11.76 -11.77 -18.28
CA GLY A 232 -11.78 -11.14 -16.95
C GLY A 232 -10.61 -10.19 -16.74
N VAL A 233 -9.40 -10.61 -17.15
CA VAL A 233 -8.19 -9.76 -17.11
C VAL A 233 -8.37 -8.51 -17.96
N ALA A 234 -8.83 -8.66 -19.20
CA ALA A 234 -9.02 -7.53 -20.11
C ALA A 234 -10.04 -6.52 -19.56
N LEU A 235 -11.17 -7.00 -19.03
CA LEU A 235 -12.22 -6.15 -18.46
C LEU A 235 -11.72 -5.40 -17.21
N ALA A 236 -11.15 -6.12 -16.24
CA ALA A 236 -10.67 -5.52 -14.98
C ALA A 236 -9.55 -4.51 -15.24
N ARG A 237 -8.62 -4.84 -16.16
CA ARG A 237 -7.57 -3.93 -16.61
C ARG A 237 -8.14 -2.67 -17.25
N ALA A 238 -9.07 -2.79 -18.20
CA ALA A 238 -9.70 -1.64 -18.84
C ALA A 238 -10.43 -0.74 -17.83
N GLN A 239 -11.09 -1.35 -16.83
CA GLN A 239 -11.78 -0.61 -15.76
C GLN A 239 -10.80 0.14 -14.85
N LEU A 240 -9.66 -0.45 -14.47
CA LEU A 240 -8.61 0.23 -13.71
C LEU A 240 -7.97 1.37 -14.54
N GLN A 241 -7.70 1.13 -15.82
CA GLN A 241 -7.19 2.16 -16.74
C GLN A 241 -8.14 3.35 -16.84
N ALA A 242 -9.46 3.10 -16.92
CA ALA A 242 -10.47 4.16 -16.94
C ALA A 242 -10.48 5.00 -15.65
N LEU A 243 -10.12 4.42 -14.49
CA LEU A 243 -10.00 5.15 -13.22
C LEU A 243 -8.74 6.04 -13.17
N CYS A 244 -7.71 5.71 -13.93
CA CYS A 244 -6.52 6.57 -14.09
C CYS A 244 -6.82 7.86 -14.87
N GLY A 245 -7.86 7.86 -15.71
CA GLY A 245 -8.24 8.97 -16.59
C GLY A 245 -7.14 9.32 -17.60
N ASP A 246 -7.05 10.59 -17.97
CA ASP A 246 -6.15 11.09 -19.03
C ASP A 246 -4.66 10.97 -18.68
N SER A 247 -4.33 10.60 -17.44
CA SER A 247 -2.96 10.39 -17.00
C SER A 247 -2.50 8.95 -17.15
N PHE A 248 -3.29 8.07 -17.74
CA PHE A 248 -2.80 6.75 -18.09
C PHE A 248 -1.80 6.86 -19.25
N PRO A 249 -0.64 6.18 -19.21
CA PRO A 249 0.37 6.27 -20.27
C PRO A 249 -0.24 6.00 -21.65
N THR A 250 -0.05 6.91 -22.59
CA THR A 250 -0.61 6.81 -23.95
C THR A 250 -0.10 5.57 -24.68
N SER A 251 1.14 5.15 -24.41
CA SER A 251 1.73 3.91 -24.93
C SER A 251 0.97 2.65 -24.50
N LEU A 252 0.21 2.72 -23.40
CA LEU A 252 -0.56 1.60 -22.84
C LEU A 252 -2.07 1.76 -23.03
N GLN A 253 -2.52 2.90 -23.54
CA GLN A 253 -3.94 3.15 -23.73
C GLN A 253 -4.51 2.17 -24.75
N SER A 254 -5.65 1.57 -24.40
CA SER A 254 -6.42 0.75 -25.33
C SER A 254 -6.78 1.59 -26.55
N THR A 255 -6.66 1.02 -27.75
CA THR A 255 -7.03 1.66 -29.03
C THR A 255 -8.55 1.81 -29.21
N LEU A 256 -9.33 1.66 -28.13
CA LEU A 256 -10.78 1.81 -28.18
C LEU A 256 -11.14 3.29 -28.20
N PRO A 257 -12.17 3.71 -28.95
CA PRO A 257 -12.57 5.11 -29.04
C PRO A 257 -12.90 5.68 -27.66
N THR A 258 -12.25 6.77 -27.28
CA THR A 258 -12.59 7.52 -26.08
C THR A 258 -13.94 8.20 -26.30
N PHE A 259 -14.96 7.84 -25.53
CA PHE A 259 -16.22 8.57 -25.55
C PHE A 259 -15.96 10.00 -25.08
N ALA A 260 -16.26 10.98 -25.94
CA ALA A 260 -16.10 12.39 -25.62
C ALA A 260 -16.88 12.70 -24.34
N ARG A 261 -16.18 13.17 -23.30
CA ARG A 261 -16.82 13.66 -22.09
C ARG A 261 -17.45 15.01 -22.40
N ASP A 262 -18.76 15.13 -22.22
CA ASP A 262 -19.44 16.42 -22.24
C ASP A 262 -18.78 17.36 -21.22
N SER A 263 -18.15 18.41 -21.73
CA SER A 263 -17.30 19.34 -20.98
C SER A 263 -18.05 20.19 -19.95
N ASP A 264 -19.38 20.14 -19.93
CA ASP A 264 -20.22 21.10 -19.22
C ASP A 264 -20.72 20.62 -17.84
N SER A 265 -20.38 19.39 -17.43
CA SER A 265 -20.77 18.89 -16.11
C SER A 265 -19.75 19.25 -15.03
N LYS A 266 -20.09 20.23 -14.18
CA LYS A 266 -19.33 20.54 -12.96
C LYS A 266 -19.25 19.28 -12.07
N PRO A 267 -18.05 18.83 -11.64
CA PRO A 267 -17.92 17.64 -10.81
C PRO A 267 -18.51 17.91 -9.40
N ALA A 268 -19.61 17.22 -9.08
CA ALA A 268 -20.34 17.39 -7.82
C ALA A 268 -19.79 16.54 -6.65
N SER A 269 -18.70 15.80 -6.83
CA SER A 269 -18.13 14.91 -5.80
C SER A 269 -16.81 15.42 -5.22
N PRO A 270 -16.50 15.12 -3.95
CA PRO A 270 -15.23 15.50 -3.32
C PRO A 270 -14.03 15.00 -4.13
N MET A 271 -13.08 15.89 -4.43
CA MET A 271 -11.93 15.61 -5.30
C MET A 271 -10.87 14.68 -4.69
N ALA A 272 -10.88 14.49 -3.36
CA ALA A 272 -9.86 13.73 -2.63
C ALA A 272 -9.86 12.23 -3.02
N ASP A 273 -11.04 11.60 -3.06
CA ASP A 273 -11.17 10.16 -3.37
C ASP A 273 -10.67 9.83 -4.78
N ARG A 274 -10.83 10.78 -5.72
CA ARG A 274 -10.40 10.58 -7.11
C ARG A 274 -8.88 10.48 -7.23
N LYS A 275 -8.11 11.21 -6.41
CA LYS A 275 -6.63 11.11 -6.41
C LYS A 275 -6.18 9.75 -5.89
N MET A 276 -6.79 9.26 -4.82
CA MET A 276 -6.47 7.95 -4.25
C MET A 276 -6.85 6.81 -5.19
N TYR A 277 -8.01 6.89 -5.83
CA TYR A 277 -8.40 5.88 -6.81
C TYR A 277 -7.43 5.80 -7.98
N LYS A 278 -6.98 6.96 -8.46
CA LYS A 278 -5.98 7.03 -9.51
C LYS A 278 -4.64 6.44 -9.07
N LEU A 279 -4.16 6.81 -7.87
CA LEU A 279 -2.92 6.28 -7.31
C LEU A 279 -2.97 4.75 -7.20
N HIS A 280 -3.98 4.21 -6.54
CA HIS A 280 -4.14 2.77 -6.37
C HIS A 280 -4.30 2.06 -7.71
N SER A 281 -5.04 2.62 -8.66
CA SER A 281 -5.21 2.00 -9.98
C SER A 281 -3.89 1.92 -10.74
N LEU A 282 -3.09 2.99 -10.73
CA LEU A 282 -1.75 2.98 -11.33
C LEU A 282 -0.82 2.00 -10.62
N PHE A 283 -0.82 1.99 -9.28
CA PHE A 283 0.00 1.10 -8.49
C PHE A 283 -0.32 -0.37 -8.76
N TYR A 284 -1.58 -0.78 -8.66
CA TYR A 284 -1.97 -2.18 -8.85
C TYR A 284 -1.84 -2.65 -10.30
N LEU A 285 -2.04 -1.78 -11.29
CA LEU A 285 -1.70 -2.10 -12.69
C LEU A 285 -0.19 -2.32 -12.83
N GLY A 286 0.63 -1.46 -12.23
CA GLY A 286 2.08 -1.63 -12.23
C GLY A 286 2.52 -2.92 -11.56
N LEU A 287 1.96 -3.24 -10.40
CA LEU A 287 2.24 -4.48 -9.68
C LEU A 287 1.83 -5.71 -10.49
N HIS A 288 0.68 -5.66 -11.15
CA HIS A 288 0.21 -6.73 -12.03
C HIS A 288 1.18 -6.98 -13.19
N TYR A 289 1.61 -5.91 -13.87
CA TYR A 289 2.58 -6.01 -14.95
C TYR A 289 3.93 -6.54 -14.47
N ASP A 290 4.41 -6.11 -13.29
CA ASP A 290 5.62 -6.68 -12.69
C ASP A 290 5.45 -8.19 -12.45
N ALA A 291 4.35 -8.60 -11.81
CA ALA A 291 4.04 -10.00 -11.54
C ALA A 291 4.02 -10.85 -12.82
N MET A 292 3.55 -10.27 -13.93
CA MET A 292 3.51 -10.87 -15.27
C MET A 292 4.85 -10.86 -16.04
N GLY A 293 5.91 -10.26 -15.48
CA GLY A 293 7.20 -10.10 -16.16
C GLY A 293 7.21 -8.99 -17.23
N GLN A 294 6.18 -8.14 -17.27
CA GLN A 294 6.03 -7.00 -18.18
C GLN A 294 6.68 -5.76 -17.55
N ALA A 295 8.01 -5.78 -17.47
CA ALA A 295 8.79 -4.78 -16.72
C ALA A 295 8.63 -3.34 -17.27
N TYR A 296 8.52 -3.19 -18.59
CA TYR A 296 8.37 -1.87 -19.21
C TYR A 296 7.04 -1.22 -18.82
N GLU A 297 5.93 -1.93 -18.99
CA GLU A 297 4.58 -1.46 -18.65
C GLU A 297 4.45 -1.19 -17.15
N SER A 298 5.05 -2.05 -16.32
CA SER A 298 5.10 -1.86 -14.87
C SER A 298 5.80 -0.56 -14.50
N LYS A 299 7.00 -0.33 -15.07
CA LYS A 299 7.79 0.88 -14.85
C LYS A 299 7.02 2.16 -15.22
N GLN A 300 6.28 2.15 -16.33
CA GLN A 300 5.42 3.27 -16.72
C GLN A 300 4.34 3.57 -15.68
N CYS A 301 3.62 2.54 -15.23
CA CYS A 301 2.59 2.68 -14.21
C CYS A 301 3.16 3.18 -12.88
N MET A 302 4.30 2.65 -12.45
CA MET A 302 4.96 3.05 -11.19
C MET A 302 5.46 4.49 -11.22
N LYS A 303 6.08 4.94 -12.34
CA LYS A 303 6.48 6.35 -12.50
C LYS A 303 5.27 7.29 -12.45
N MET A 304 4.15 6.92 -13.06
CA MET A 304 2.91 7.71 -12.98
C MET A 304 2.27 7.69 -11.59
N ALA A 305 2.35 6.57 -10.87
CA ALA A 305 1.92 6.47 -9.49
C ALA A 305 2.77 7.39 -8.59
N LEU A 306 4.10 7.38 -8.75
CA LEU A 306 5.02 8.26 -8.02
C LEU A 306 4.74 9.74 -8.28
N LYS A 307 4.49 10.14 -9.54
CA LYS A 307 4.04 11.51 -9.89
C LYS A 307 2.72 11.89 -9.19
N THR A 308 1.82 10.91 -9.02
CA THR A 308 0.54 11.12 -8.33
C THR A 308 0.75 11.27 -6.82
N CYS A 309 1.70 10.51 -6.24
CA CYS A 309 2.14 10.66 -4.86
C CYS A 309 2.72 12.05 -4.62
N ALA A 310 3.70 12.51 -5.40
CA ALA A 310 4.40 13.80 -5.24
C ALA A 310 3.43 14.98 -5.08
N ARG A 311 2.31 14.97 -5.81
CA ARG A 311 1.26 16.01 -5.76
C ARG A 311 0.32 15.91 -4.56
N SER A 312 0.50 14.88 -3.72
CA SER A 312 -0.37 14.50 -2.61
C SER A 312 0.38 14.38 -1.27
N VAL A 313 1.71 14.51 -1.23
CA VAL A 313 2.57 14.25 -0.04
C VAL A 313 2.48 15.31 1.06
N GLY A 314 1.63 16.33 0.94
CA GLY A 314 1.41 17.28 2.04
C GLY A 314 0.69 16.64 3.23
N GLY A 315 1.39 15.86 4.06
CA GLY A 315 0.95 15.42 5.40
C GLY A 315 0.94 13.91 5.70
N ASN A 316 1.08 13.01 4.72
CA ASN A 316 0.86 11.56 4.92
C ASN A 316 2.11 10.67 4.71
N GLY A 317 3.31 11.17 5.05
CA GLY A 317 4.56 10.39 4.90
C GLY A 317 4.63 9.09 5.71
N ASN A 318 3.74 8.90 6.68
CA ASN A 318 3.66 7.69 7.49
C ASN A 318 2.85 6.56 6.84
N ASP A 319 2.01 6.86 5.85
CA ASP A 319 1.19 5.84 5.20
C ASP A 319 1.98 5.12 4.11
N LEU A 320 2.24 3.83 4.36
CA LEU A 320 2.99 2.94 3.48
C LEU A 320 2.44 2.95 2.05
N THR A 321 1.13 3.16 1.88
CA THR A 321 0.44 3.18 0.60
C THR A 321 1.04 4.18 -0.39
N TYR A 322 1.45 5.36 0.10
CA TYR A 322 2.07 6.39 -0.75
C TYR A 322 3.53 6.09 -1.06
N LEU A 323 4.18 5.26 -0.25
CA LEU A 323 5.56 4.82 -0.41
C LEU A 323 5.68 3.58 -1.29
N LEU A 324 4.63 2.79 -1.46
CA LEU A 324 4.66 1.56 -2.26
C LEU A 324 5.22 1.76 -3.68
N PRO A 325 4.83 2.79 -4.46
CA PRO A 325 5.44 3.02 -5.78
C PRO A 325 6.94 3.30 -5.69
N MET A 326 7.39 4.05 -4.68
CA MET A 326 8.80 4.37 -4.46
C MET A 326 9.59 3.13 -4.09
N ILE A 327 9.13 2.38 -3.08
CA ILE A 327 9.71 1.10 -2.66
C ILE A 327 9.88 0.17 -3.87
N HIS A 328 8.83 0.02 -4.67
CA HIS A 328 8.84 -0.84 -5.85
C HIS A 328 9.87 -0.37 -6.88
N MET A 329 9.91 0.93 -7.19
CA MET A 329 10.89 1.49 -8.12
C MET A 329 12.33 1.34 -7.65
N THR A 330 12.60 1.50 -6.35
CA THR A 330 13.94 1.36 -5.78
C THR A 330 14.44 -0.07 -5.84
N ILE A 331 13.61 -1.05 -5.46
CA ILE A 331 14.01 -2.46 -5.48
C ILE A 331 14.29 -2.95 -6.90
N ARG A 332 13.52 -2.45 -7.87
CA ARG A 332 13.68 -2.81 -9.28
C ARG A 332 14.74 -2.00 -10.03
N ASP A 333 15.35 -1.02 -9.36
CA ASP A 333 16.36 -0.11 -9.92
C ASP A 333 15.87 0.64 -11.19
N TRP A 334 14.60 1.06 -11.19
CA TRP A 334 13.95 1.65 -12.37
C TRP A 334 14.14 3.17 -12.52
N TYR A 335 15.12 3.75 -11.82
CA TYR A 335 15.41 5.17 -11.92
C TYR A 335 16.28 5.54 -13.13
N ASP A 336 17.04 4.60 -13.68
CA ASP A 336 18.14 4.92 -14.60
C ASP A 336 17.81 4.81 -16.10
N ASP A 337 16.80 4.03 -16.50
CA ASP A 337 16.54 3.85 -17.94
C ASP A 337 15.48 4.83 -18.45
N GLU A 338 15.95 5.67 -19.37
CA GLU A 338 15.27 6.48 -20.38
C GLU A 338 14.26 7.52 -19.87
N GLU A 339 14.48 8.77 -20.33
CA GLU A 339 13.45 9.79 -20.36
C GLU A 339 12.24 9.19 -21.07
N ILE A 340 11.15 9.03 -20.31
CA ILE A 340 9.88 8.75 -20.93
C ILE A 340 9.47 10.09 -21.52
N GLU A 341 9.72 10.26 -22.81
CA GLU A 341 9.08 11.29 -23.59
C GLU A 341 7.57 11.08 -23.41
N ASP A 342 6.92 12.00 -22.71
CA ASP A 342 5.49 12.01 -22.76
C ASP A 342 5.06 12.33 -24.21
N ALA A 343 3.87 11.88 -24.61
CA ALA A 343 3.38 12.14 -25.97
C ALA A 343 3.23 13.63 -26.30
N ASN A 344 3.42 14.51 -25.31
CA ASN A 344 3.38 15.96 -25.46
C ASN A 344 4.78 16.59 -25.61
N GLY A 345 5.85 15.79 -25.63
CA GLY A 345 7.23 16.28 -25.73
C GLY A 345 7.70 17.09 -24.52
N ALA A 346 6.98 17.06 -23.41
CA ALA A 346 7.42 17.65 -22.16
C ALA A 346 8.33 16.66 -21.43
N SER A 347 9.64 16.95 -21.47
CA SER A 347 10.64 16.22 -20.68
C SER A 347 10.26 16.22 -19.20
N LEU A 348 10.49 15.07 -18.57
CA LEU A 348 10.27 14.80 -17.15
C LEU A 348 11.09 15.73 -16.23
N ASP A 349 12.14 16.36 -16.74
CA ASP A 349 13.11 17.17 -15.98
C ASP A 349 12.55 18.51 -15.46
N SER A 350 11.29 18.86 -15.75
CA SER A 350 10.65 20.06 -15.20
C SER A 350 9.96 19.85 -13.85
N ILE A 351 9.98 18.63 -13.29
CA ILE A 351 9.62 18.42 -11.88
C ILE A 351 10.82 18.88 -11.06
N ASP A 352 10.73 20.10 -10.53
CA ASP A 352 11.69 20.75 -9.64
C ASP A 352 12.30 19.74 -8.64
N ASP A 353 13.54 19.32 -8.95
CA ASP A 353 14.34 18.30 -8.23
C ASP A 353 14.53 18.67 -6.74
N SER A 354 14.30 19.95 -6.41
CA SER A 354 14.27 20.48 -5.05
C SER A 354 13.25 19.78 -4.14
N SER A 355 12.11 19.31 -4.67
CA SER A 355 11.00 18.78 -3.87
C SER A 355 11.12 17.30 -3.51
N ASN A 356 11.84 16.51 -4.31
CA ASN A 356 12.07 15.10 -3.98
C ASN A 356 13.17 14.96 -2.92
N GLN A 357 14.16 15.86 -2.90
CA GLN A 357 15.29 15.79 -1.98
C GLN A 357 14.88 15.98 -0.50
N GLU A 358 13.85 16.77 -0.20
CA GLU A 358 13.31 16.94 1.16
C GLU A 358 12.66 15.65 1.69
N VAL A 359 11.92 14.92 0.85
CA VAL A 359 11.28 13.64 1.26
C VAL A 359 12.32 12.56 1.58
N PHE A 360 13.49 12.60 0.93
CA PHE A 360 14.60 11.69 1.22
C PHE A 360 15.42 12.10 2.47
N ALA A 361 15.51 13.40 2.77
CA ALA A 361 16.28 13.90 3.90
C ALA A 361 15.63 13.57 5.26
N GLU A 362 14.30 13.57 5.34
CA GLU A 362 13.58 13.30 6.59
C GLU A 362 13.63 11.80 6.99
N GLY A 363 13.66 10.88 6.02
CA GLY A 363 13.79 9.44 6.27
C GLY A 363 15.20 8.97 6.63
N ALA A 364 16.24 9.66 6.13
CA ALA A 364 17.64 9.28 6.34
C ALA A 364 18.27 9.87 7.62
N SER A 365 17.66 10.91 8.19
CA SER A 365 18.20 11.64 9.36
C SER A 365 18.14 10.84 10.69
N VAL A 366 17.34 9.77 10.77
CA VAL A 366 17.01 9.13 12.06
C VAL A 366 18.01 8.04 12.52
N LEU A 367 18.97 7.58 11.71
CA LEU A 367 19.77 6.39 12.07
C LEU A 367 21.27 6.46 11.73
N GLY A 368 21.89 7.61 11.93
CA GLY A 368 23.35 7.74 11.84
C GLY A 368 24.03 7.62 13.19
N ASN A 369 24.18 6.41 13.75
CA ASN A 369 25.22 6.04 14.73
C ASN A 369 25.03 4.58 15.20
N ASN A 370 25.71 3.62 14.56
CA ASN A 370 26.29 2.43 15.21
C ASN A 370 26.72 1.40 14.15
N LEU A 371 27.97 1.44 13.70
CA LEU A 371 28.64 0.23 13.21
C LEU A 371 30.17 0.42 13.29
N GLN A 372 30.74 0.04 14.42
CA GLN A 372 32.18 -0.09 14.62
C GLN A 372 32.47 -1.53 15.07
N ARG A 373 32.70 -2.43 14.11
CA ARG A 373 33.42 -3.68 14.34
C ARG A 373 34.51 -3.85 13.29
N LYS A 374 35.69 -4.18 13.82
CA LYS A 374 36.98 -4.36 13.14
C LYS A 374 36.96 -5.64 12.31
N GLU A 375 37.14 -5.50 11.01
CA GLU A 375 37.82 -6.47 10.17
C GLU A 375 38.75 -5.72 9.22
N ASP A 376 39.94 -6.25 8.98
CA ASP A 376 40.94 -5.75 8.03
C ASP A 376 40.48 -6.01 6.59
N VAL A 377 39.36 -5.40 6.24
CA VAL A 377 38.84 -5.36 4.89
C VAL A 377 39.81 -4.53 4.05
N SER A 378 40.37 -5.14 3.00
CA SER A 378 41.24 -4.49 2.02
C SER A 378 40.69 -3.12 1.64
N ASN A 379 41.56 -2.11 1.52
CA ASN A 379 41.17 -0.73 1.19
C ASN A 379 40.30 -0.66 -0.08
N THR A 380 40.50 -1.59 -1.02
CA THR A 380 39.69 -1.69 -2.24
C THR A 380 38.24 -2.10 -1.98
N GLU A 381 38.00 -2.93 -0.98
CA GLU A 381 36.67 -3.42 -0.63
C GLU A 381 35.91 -2.37 0.21
N LYS A 382 36.62 -1.64 1.08
CA LYS A 382 36.07 -0.43 1.73
C LYS A 382 35.64 0.62 0.70
N LEU A 383 36.42 0.80 -0.36
CA LEU A 383 36.09 1.72 -1.45
C LEU A 383 34.85 1.24 -2.23
N ARG A 384 34.76 -0.07 -2.53
CA ARG A 384 33.59 -0.68 -3.16
C ARG A 384 32.32 -0.46 -2.36
N ILE A 385 32.37 -0.70 -1.04
CA ILE A 385 31.21 -0.51 -0.16
C ILE A 385 30.77 0.96 -0.21
N ARG A 386 31.70 1.92 -0.09
CA ARG A 386 31.38 3.36 -0.15
C ARG A 386 30.78 3.79 -1.50
N ILE A 387 31.28 3.25 -2.60
CA ILE A 387 30.85 3.60 -3.96
C ILE A 387 29.52 2.90 -4.33
N LYS A 388 29.24 1.73 -3.72
CA LYS A 388 28.03 0.95 -3.97
C LYS A 388 26.76 1.75 -3.63
N ASP A 389 26.83 2.55 -2.58
CA ASP A 389 25.70 3.33 -2.06
C ASP A 389 25.52 4.68 -2.79
N LEU A 390 26.45 5.07 -3.67
CA LEU A 390 26.30 6.29 -4.47
C LEU A 390 25.17 6.15 -5.50
N ARG A 391 24.35 7.18 -5.62
CA ARG A 391 23.35 7.29 -6.68
C ARG A 391 24.03 7.53 -8.02
N VAL A 392 23.35 7.20 -9.11
CA VAL A 392 23.90 7.39 -10.46
C VAL A 392 24.23 8.85 -10.78
N VAL A 393 23.45 9.80 -10.25
CA VAL A 393 23.74 11.23 -10.41
C VAL A 393 25.07 11.60 -9.75
N ASP A 394 25.29 11.13 -8.53
CA ASP A 394 26.52 11.38 -7.76
C ASP A 394 27.72 10.69 -8.44
N LEU A 395 27.55 9.45 -8.91
CA LEU A 395 28.56 8.72 -9.70
C LEU A 395 28.93 9.48 -10.99
N LYS A 396 27.94 9.94 -11.75
CA LYS A 396 28.17 10.73 -12.98
C LYS A 396 28.84 12.07 -12.65
N GLY A 397 28.48 12.70 -11.54
CA GLY A 397 29.11 13.92 -11.05
C GLY A 397 30.60 13.73 -10.75
N GLU A 398 30.94 12.68 -10.00
CA GLU A 398 32.33 12.34 -9.66
C GLU A 398 33.15 11.93 -10.89
N LEU A 399 32.59 11.11 -11.78
CA LEU A 399 33.23 10.74 -13.04
C LEU A 399 33.48 11.97 -13.93
N ARG A 400 32.55 12.92 -13.99
CA ARG A 400 32.72 14.17 -14.77
C ARG A 400 33.82 15.06 -14.20
N LYS A 401 33.92 15.18 -12.86
CA LYS A 401 35.03 15.91 -12.20
C LYS A 401 36.39 15.31 -12.56
N ARG A 402 36.44 13.98 -12.67
CA ARG A 402 37.62 13.18 -13.05
C ARG A 402 37.85 13.08 -14.57
N LYS A 403 37.00 13.74 -15.38
CA LYS A 403 37.04 13.72 -16.86
C LYS A 403 36.88 12.31 -17.46
N LEU A 404 36.17 11.43 -16.78
CA LEU A 404 35.85 10.07 -17.22
C LEU A 404 34.53 10.02 -17.99
N LYS A 405 34.35 8.95 -18.78
CA LYS A 405 33.11 8.71 -19.54
C LYS A 405 31.94 8.47 -18.59
N VAL A 406 30.85 9.22 -18.78
CA VAL A 406 29.63 9.21 -17.92
C VAL A 406 28.45 8.39 -18.46
N SER A 407 28.63 7.65 -19.54
CA SER A 407 27.60 6.73 -20.08
C SER A 407 27.85 5.28 -19.65
N GLY A 408 26.77 4.53 -19.46
CA GLY A 408 26.80 3.13 -19.02
C GLY A 408 25.81 2.83 -17.90
N SER A 409 25.67 1.54 -17.58
CA SER A 409 24.88 1.10 -16.42
C SER A 409 25.50 1.54 -15.10
N LYS A 410 24.73 1.60 -13.99
CA LYS A 410 25.25 1.97 -12.66
C LYS A 410 26.51 1.19 -12.28
N LYS A 411 26.52 -0.11 -12.53
CA LYS A 411 27.67 -0.98 -12.28
C LYS A 411 28.91 -0.57 -13.08
N GLU A 412 28.75 -0.28 -14.37
CA GLU A 412 29.87 0.18 -15.22
C GLU A 412 30.42 1.54 -14.78
N LEU A 413 29.56 2.43 -14.26
CA LEU A 413 29.97 3.72 -13.70
C LEU A 413 30.73 3.53 -12.38
N GLN A 414 30.25 2.64 -11.50
CA GLN A 414 30.93 2.28 -10.25
C GLN A 414 32.30 1.65 -10.52
N ASP A 415 32.38 0.67 -11.43
CA ASP A 415 33.62 -0.02 -11.77
C ASP A 415 34.67 0.96 -12.33
N ARG A 416 34.26 1.89 -13.20
CA ARG A 416 35.14 2.95 -13.73
C ARG A 416 35.68 3.87 -12.63
N LEU A 417 34.81 4.30 -11.71
CA LEU A 417 35.21 5.17 -10.62
C LEU A 417 36.16 4.44 -9.65
N ILE A 418 35.91 3.15 -9.39
CA ILE A 418 36.79 2.31 -8.57
C ILE A 418 38.16 2.14 -9.22
N GLU A 419 38.22 1.92 -10.53
CA GLU A 419 39.48 1.73 -11.26
C GLU A 419 40.35 2.99 -11.23
N ASP A 420 39.75 4.17 -11.46
CA ASP A 420 40.43 5.46 -11.41
C ASP A 420 40.96 5.77 -9.99
N LEU A 421 40.13 5.55 -8.96
CA LEU A 421 40.53 5.74 -7.56
C LEU A 421 41.63 4.76 -7.10
N LYS A 422 41.70 3.56 -7.70
CA LYS A 422 42.80 2.64 -7.45
C LYS A 422 44.11 3.16 -8.04
N GLN A 423 44.07 3.71 -9.25
CA GLN A 423 45.25 4.29 -9.88
C GLN A 423 45.81 5.46 -9.06
N GLU A 424 44.95 6.28 -8.44
CA GLU A 424 45.38 7.35 -7.51
C GLU A 424 46.01 6.83 -6.21
N LEU A 425 45.64 5.64 -5.74
CA LEU A 425 46.20 5.06 -4.52
C LEU A 425 47.56 4.40 -4.76
N ASP A 426 47.83 3.97 -6.00
CA ASP A 426 49.08 3.34 -6.40
C ASP A 426 50.16 4.37 -6.80
N THR A 427 49.78 5.63 -7.05
CA THR A 427 50.68 6.78 -7.29
C THR A 427 51.00 7.54 -6.01
#